data_AF-A0A4Q0SLW7-F1
#
_entry.id   AF-A0A4Q0SLW7-F1
#
_cell.length_a   1.000
_cell.length_b   1.000
_cell.length_c   1.000
_cell.angle_alpha   90.00
_cell.angle_beta   90.00
_cell.angle_gamma   90.00
#
_symmetry.space_group_name_H-M   'P 1'
#
loop_
_entity.id
_entity.type
_entity.pdbx_description
1 polymer ?
#
loop_
_entity_poly.entity_id
_entity_poly.type
_entity_poly.pdbx_seq_one_letter_code
_entity_poly.pdbx_strand_id
1 'polypeptide(L)'
;MGGDCFKSINASGHAEAERLFREEEAERRNEAYLLRCLPQVPEALAAIEQNAPIISEIDRVRFILSDRMTRTIGFDLWAHLRSDGVLRYEVTRTERRVDRSGNESTATVYDLERYGPLAGFEMLKPNVVPIAERVERFASRLRTFNFGESSADVVARMDRQERTRAAKNIGTIPDINELISEAETVRQMLSPLALGSLNGWGRTPGAPAKIYISLSDDRTQLFLGNTKEDARAVRINIAFFNNMRRMPAISRLTRQFE
;
A
#
# COMPACT_ATOMS: atom_id res chain seq x y z
N MET A 1 0.08 -43.83 -23.45
CA MET A 1 -0.07 -44.86 -22.40
C MET A 1 1.22 -44.91 -21.58
N GLY A 2 1.37 -44.12 -20.50
CA GLY A 2 2.69 -43.99 -19.86
C GLY A 2 2.77 -43.56 -18.40
N GLY A 3 1.76 -42.89 -17.82
CA GLY A 3 1.74 -42.54 -16.39
C GLY A 3 0.91 -43.51 -15.55
N ASP A 4 -0.33 -43.74 -15.97
CA ASP A 4 -1.31 -44.52 -15.18
C ASP A 4 -0.96 -46.01 -15.06
N CYS A 5 -0.27 -46.58 -16.06
CA CYS A 5 0.13 -48.00 -16.05
C CYS A 5 1.30 -48.29 -15.09
N PHE A 6 2.12 -47.29 -14.74
CA PHE A 6 3.27 -47.49 -13.82
C PHE A 6 2.85 -47.27 -12.36
N LYS A 7 1.92 -46.33 -12.12
CA LYS A 7 1.32 -46.07 -10.81
C LYS A 7 0.53 -47.26 -10.26
N SER A 8 -0.11 -48.05 -11.13
CA SER A 8 -0.86 -49.24 -10.73
C SER A 8 0.01 -50.46 -10.39
N ILE A 9 1.28 -50.47 -10.82
CA ILE A 9 2.23 -51.59 -10.64
C ILE A 9 3.21 -51.33 -9.49
N ASN A 10 3.69 -50.08 -9.31
CA ASN A 10 4.57 -49.69 -8.21
C ASN A 10 4.29 -48.25 -7.76
N ALA A 11 3.26 -48.09 -6.93
CA ALA A 11 2.82 -46.78 -6.44
C ALA A 11 3.92 -46.01 -5.68
N SER A 12 4.76 -46.70 -4.89
CA SER A 12 5.88 -46.08 -4.17
C SER A 12 6.98 -45.59 -5.10
N GLY A 13 7.36 -46.39 -6.09
CA GLY A 13 8.38 -46.01 -7.08
C GLY A 13 7.91 -44.89 -8.01
N HIS A 14 6.63 -44.87 -8.38
CA HIS A 14 6.05 -43.75 -9.12
C HIS A 14 6.07 -42.46 -8.30
N ALA A 15 5.66 -42.50 -7.03
CA ALA A 15 5.68 -41.32 -6.16
C ALA A 15 7.10 -40.77 -5.95
N GLU A 16 8.10 -41.65 -5.82
CA GLU A 16 9.50 -41.26 -5.71
C GLU A 16 10.05 -40.64 -7.00
N ALA A 17 9.78 -41.24 -8.16
CA ALA A 17 10.17 -40.71 -9.46
C ALA A 17 9.50 -39.36 -9.76
N GLU A 18 8.21 -39.22 -9.43
CA GLU A 18 7.47 -37.97 -9.59
C GLU A 18 8.01 -36.87 -8.66
N ARG A 19 8.39 -37.22 -7.43
CA ARG A 19 9.06 -36.28 -6.51
C ARG A 19 10.39 -35.80 -7.09
N LEU A 20 11.26 -36.72 -7.53
CA LEU A 20 12.56 -36.39 -8.12
C LEU A 20 12.42 -35.51 -9.38
N PHE A 21 11.46 -35.84 -10.25
CA PHE A 21 11.18 -35.03 -11.44
C PHE A 21 10.76 -33.60 -11.08
N ARG A 22 9.80 -33.43 -10.16
CA ARG A 22 9.35 -32.09 -9.70
C ARG A 22 10.49 -31.30 -9.05
N GLU A 23 11.36 -32.00 -8.33
CA GLU A 23 12.53 -31.42 -7.70
C GLU A 23 13.55 -30.89 -8.73
N GLU A 24 13.87 -31.66 -9.77
CA GLU A 24 14.73 -31.23 -10.87
C GLU A 24 14.12 -30.07 -11.68
N GLU A 25 12.82 -30.11 -11.96
CA GLU A 25 12.13 -29.00 -12.64
C GLU A 25 12.15 -27.72 -11.79
N ALA A 26 11.97 -27.83 -10.47
CA ALA A 26 12.06 -26.70 -9.57
C ALA A 26 13.47 -26.09 -9.55
N GLU A 27 14.51 -26.91 -9.59
CA GLU A 27 15.90 -26.45 -9.71
C GLU A 27 16.14 -25.70 -11.01
N ARG A 28 15.80 -26.29 -12.16
CA ARG A 28 15.98 -25.64 -13.47
C ARG A 28 15.24 -24.32 -13.55
N ARG A 29 14.02 -24.26 -12.99
CA ARG A 29 13.21 -23.03 -12.93
C ARG A 29 13.86 -21.97 -12.04
N ASN A 30 14.37 -22.35 -10.87
CA ASN A 30 15.05 -21.42 -9.98
C ASN A 30 16.31 -20.87 -10.63
N GLU A 31 17.11 -21.72 -11.27
CA GLU A 31 18.32 -21.30 -11.99
C GLU A 31 17.98 -20.33 -13.13
N ALA A 32 17.04 -20.67 -14.00
CA ALA A 32 16.60 -19.79 -15.08
C ALA A 32 16.04 -18.45 -14.55
N TYR A 33 15.29 -18.49 -13.45
CA TYR A 33 14.79 -17.28 -12.79
C TYR A 33 15.92 -16.40 -12.27
N LEU A 34 16.90 -17.00 -11.58
CA LEU A 34 18.05 -16.28 -11.03
C LEU A 34 18.91 -15.64 -12.12
N LEU A 35 19.24 -16.39 -13.18
CA LEU A 35 20.01 -15.87 -14.31
C LEU A 35 19.34 -14.64 -14.97
N ARG A 36 18.01 -14.63 -15.00
CA ARG A 36 17.23 -13.51 -15.54
C ARG A 36 17.11 -12.31 -14.58
N CYS A 37 16.92 -12.58 -13.29
CA CYS A 37 16.49 -11.56 -12.33
C CYS A 37 17.61 -11.03 -11.43
N LEU A 38 18.65 -11.82 -11.15
CA LEU A 38 19.80 -11.40 -10.34
C LEU A 38 20.50 -10.14 -10.85
N PRO A 39 20.70 -9.93 -12.17
CA PRO A 39 21.30 -8.70 -12.69
C PRO A 39 20.50 -7.42 -12.38
N GLN A 40 19.20 -7.54 -12.08
CA GLN A 40 18.31 -6.41 -11.83
C GLN A 40 18.26 -6.00 -10.35
N VAL A 41 18.81 -6.83 -9.45
CA VAL A 41 18.78 -6.57 -8.00
C VAL A 41 19.56 -5.32 -7.60
N PRO A 42 20.76 -5.02 -8.15
CA PRO A 42 21.45 -3.76 -7.85
C PRO A 42 20.63 -2.52 -8.19
N GLU A 43 19.92 -2.54 -9.32
CA GLU A 43 19.02 -1.44 -9.70
C GLU A 43 17.84 -1.32 -8.74
N ALA A 44 17.25 -2.45 -8.33
CA ALA A 44 16.20 -2.48 -7.32
C ALA A 44 16.67 -1.89 -5.98
N LEU A 45 17.87 -2.26 -5.51
CA LEU A 45 18.46 -1.71 -4.29
C LEU A 45 18.70 -0.20 -4.40
N ALA A 46 19.24 0.28 -5.52
CA ALA A 46 19.45 1.71 -5.75
C ALA A 46 18.12 2.49 -5.75
N ALA A 47 17.06 1.92 -6.32
CA ALA A 47 15.73 2.53 -6.29
C ALA A 47 15.12 2.55 -4.88
N ILE A 48 15.31 1.49 -4.08
CA ILE A 48 14.92 1.45 -2.66
C ILE A 48 15.64 2.57 -1.88
N GLU A 49 16.95 2.69 -2.03
CA GLU A 49 17.76 3.70 -1.33
C GLU A 49 17.33 5.13 -1.68
N GLN A 50 17.02 5.38 -2.96
CA GLN A 50 16.54 6.69 -3.41
C GLN A 50 15.13 7.01 -2.89
N ASN A 51 14.27 6.01 -2.77
CA ASN A 51 12.90 6.17 -2.26
C ASN A 51 12.85 6.24 -0.73
N ALA A 52 13.83 5.71 -0.02
CA ALA A 52 13.87 5.65 1.44
C ALA A 52 13.57 7.01 2.14
N PRO A 53 14.20 8.15 1.79
CA PRO A 53 13.89 9.43 2.43
C PRO A 53 12.46 9.90 2.16
N ILE A 54 11.89 9.58 0.99
CA ILE A 54 10.51 9.94 0.61
C ILE A 54 9.52 9.13 1.44
N ILE A 55 9.70 7.80 1.47
CA ILE A 55 8.84 6.87 2.22
C ILE A 55 8.89 7.18 3.72
N SER A 56 10.08 7.44 4.26
CA SER A 56 10.24 7.80 5.67
C SER A 56 9.49 9.08 6.03
N GLU A 57 9.48 10.09 5.14
CA GLU A 57 8.72 11.32 5.40
C GLU A 57 7.22 11.09 5.26
N ILE A 58 6.77 10.23 4.33
CA ILE A 58 5.36 9.81 4.22
C ILE A 58 4.90 9.15 5.53
N ASP A 59 5.67 8.20 6.06
CA ASP A 59 5.35 7.54 7.34
C ASP A 59 5.29 8.54 8.50
N ARG A 60 6.23 9.50 8.55
CA ARG A 60 6.24 10.56 9.57
C ARG A 60 5.00 11.44 9.50
N VAL A 61 4.65 11.91 8.31
CA VAL A 61 3.45 12.74 8.08
C VAL A 61 2.18 11.96 8.40
N ARG A 62 2.11 10.68 8.01
CA ARG A 62 1.00 9.76 8.34
C ARG A 62 0.81 9.63 9.85
N PHE A 63 1.88 9.41 10.58
CA PHE A 63 1.84 9.33 12.04
C PHE A 63 1.30 10.63 12.65
N ILE A 64 1.81 11.79 12.21
CA ILE A 64 1.36 13.09 12.72
C ILE A 64 -0.11 13.33 12.40
N LEU A 65 -0.56 13.05 11.18
CA LEU A 65 -1.94 13.29 10.77
C LEU A 65 -2.91 12.35 11.46
N SER A 66 -2.62 11.05 11.50
CA SER A 66 -3.49 10.09 12.20
C SER A 66 -3.61 10.39 13.70
N ASP A 67 -2.55 10.88 14.36
CA ASP A 67 -2.62 11.27 15.78
C ASP A 67 -3.31 12.63 16.02
N ARG A 68 -3.03 13.64 15.18
CA ARG A 68 -3.48 15.01 15.40
C ARG A 68 -4.83 15.34 14.78
N MET A 69 -5.26 14.66 13.71
CA MET A 69 -6.47 15.01 12.98
C MET A 69 -7.68 15.03 13.91
N THR A 70 -7.98 13.89 14.54
CA THR A 70 -9.13 13.73 15.44
C THR A 70 -9.12 14.74 16.59
N ARG A 71 -7.94 15.03 17.16
CA ARG A 71 -7.81 15.99 18.27
C ARG A 71 -8.00 17.43 17.81
N THR A 72 -7.56 17.76 16.60
CA THR A 72 -7.61 19.12 16.06
C THR A 72 -9.04 19.49 15.64
N ILE A 73 -9.72 18.59 14.94
CA ILE A 73 -11.07 18.86 14.39
C ILE A 73 -12.20 18.34 15.28
N GLY A 74 -11.88 17.66 16.39
CA GLY A 74 -12.88 17.08 17.31
C GLY A 74 -13.73 15.96 16.70
N PHE A 75 -13.30 15.38 15.58
CA PHE A 75 -14.05 14.38 14.81
C PHE A 75 -13.13 13.30 14.25
N ASP A 76 -13.51 12.03 14.40
CA ASP A 76 -12.76 10.90 13.87
C ASP A 76 -13.01 10.73 12.36
N LEU A 77 -12.24 11.48 11.58
CA LEU A 77 -12.31 11.44 10.13
C LEU A 77 -11.93 10.07 9.54
N TRP A 78 -11.08 9.29 10.22
CA TRP A 78 -10.75 7.94 9.77
C TRP A 78 -11.95 7.00 9.93
N ALA A 79 -12.63 7.03 11.08
CA ALA A 79 -13.84 6.22 11.29
C ALA A 79 -14.93 6.53 10.26
N HIS A 80 -15.03 7.79 9.83
CA HIS A 80 -15.95 8.24 8.78
C HIS A 80 -15.63 7.69 7.39
N LEU A 81 -14.33 7.51 7.08
CA LEU A 81 -13.84 7.15 5.76
C LEU A 81 -13.52 5.66 5.60
N ARG A 82 -13.24 4.92 6.68
CA ARG A 82 -12.62 3.59 6.62
C ARG A 82 -13.37 2.53 5.80
N SER A 83 -14.68 2.68 5.58
CA SER A 83 -15.49 1.71 4.84
C SER A 83 -15.25 1.77 3.33
N ASP A 84 -15.11 2.97 2.78
CA ASP A 84 -15.19 3.19 1.33
C ASP A 84 -14.46 4.46 0.86
N GLY A 85 -13.78 5.18 1.76
CA GLY A 85 -13.03 6.39 1.45
C GLY A 85 -13.92 7.59 1.10
N VAL A 86 -15.20 7.58 1.49
CA VAL A 86 -16.18 8.59 1.08
C VAL A 86 -16.55 9.56 2.21
N LEU A 87 -16.39 10.85 1.93
CA LEU A 87 -16.90 11.93 2.77
C LEU A 87 -18.42 12.02 2.65
N ARG A 88 -19.08 12.17 3.79
CA ARG A 88 -20.54 12.30 3.91
C ARG A 88 -20.92 13.51 4.77
N TYR A 89 -22.11 14.03 4.57
CA TYR A 89 -22.72 15.09 5.36
C TYR A 89 -24.17 14.74 5.72
N GLU A 90 -24.65 15.28 6.82
CA GLU A 90 -26.00 15.09 7.31
C GLU A 90 -26.99 15.95 6.54
N VAL A 91 -28.10 15.34 6.13
CA VAL A 91 -29.25 16.05 5.56
C VAL A 91 -30.49 15.77 6.38
N THR A 92 -31.32 16.80 6.51
CA THR A 92 -32.64 16.68 7.14
C THR A 92 -33.68 16.62 6.04
N ARG A 93 -34.42 15.52 5.97
CA ARG A 93 -35.54 15.34 5.03
C ARG A 93 -36.85 15.26 5.80
N THR A 94 -37.93 15.75 5.19
CA THR A 94 -39.28 15.59 5.73
C THR A 94 -39.98 14.49 4.95
N GLU A 95 -40.32 13.40 5.61
CA GLU A 95 -41.09 12.31 5.03
C GLU A 95 -42.56 12.41 5.45
N ARG A 96 -43.46 12.15 4.52
CA ARG A 96 -44.87 11.93 4.84
C ARG A 96 -45.06 10.47 5.23
N ARG A 97 -45.59 10.24 6.43
CA ARG A 97 -46.01 8.92 6.92
C ARG A 97 -47.52 8.89 7.00
N VAL A 98 -48.11 7.86 6.42
CA VAL A 98 -49.55 7.57 6.54
C VAL A 98 -49.70 6.44 7.55
N ASP A 99 -50.43 6.69 8.63
CA ASP A 99 -50.74 5.66 9.60
C ASP A 99 -51.79 4.66 9.06
N ARG A 100 -52.07 3.59 9.82
CA ARG A 100 -53.08 2.59 9.44
C ARG A 100 -54.51 3.15 9.39
N SER A 101 -54.73 4.35 9.92
CA SER A 101 -56.01 5.07 9.94
C SER A 101 -56.13 6.08 8.80
N GLY A 102 -55.11 6.21 7.95
CA GLY A 102 -55.10 7.12 6.80
C GLY A 102 -54.69 8.56 7.15
N ASN A 103 -54.23 8.84 8.38
CA ASN A 103 -53.78 10.17 8.73
C ASN A 103 -52.35 10.41 8.22
N GLU A 104 -52.18 11.50 7.49
CA GLU A 104 -50.85 11.99 7.10
C GLU A 104 -50.17 12.70 8.27
N SER A 105 -48.96 12.27 8.61
CA SER A 105 -48.06 12.97 9.52
C SER A 105 -46.74 13.25 8.81
N THR A 106 -46.11 14.37 9.14
CA THR A 106 -44.75 14.67 8.68
C THR A 106 -43.75 14.24 9.75
N ALA A 107 -42.75 13.47 9.35
CA ALA A 107 -41.63 13.08 10.20
C ALA A 107 -40.33 13.65 9.64
N THR A 108 -39.55 14.28 10.52
CA THR A 108 -38.17 14.67 10.19
C THR A 108 -37.27 13.46 10.27
N VAL A 109 -36.57 13.16 9.18
CA VAL A 109 -35.61 12.05 9.08
C VAL A 109 -34.22 12.64 8.83
N TYR A 110 -33.23 12.11 9.56
CA TYR A 110 -31.82 12.41 9.38
C TYR A 110 -31.20 11.34 8.49
N ASP A 111 -30.55 11.75 7.42
CA ASP A 111 -29.88 10.86 6.47
C ASP A 111 -28.45 11.35 6.19
N LEU A 112 -27.59 10.47 5.67
CA LEU A 112 -26.21 10.80 5.29
C LEU A 112 -26.08 10.80 3.77
N GLU A 113 -25.83 11.96 3.19
CA GLU A 113 -25.55 12.09 1.77
C GLU A 113 -24.05 12.03 1.48
N ARG A 114 -23.72 11.47 0.31
CA ARG A 114 -22.35 11.37 -0.18
C ARG A 114 -21.89 12.71 -0.73
N TYR A 115 -20.81 13.25 -0.15
CA TYR A 115 -20.08 14.39 -0.70
C TYR A 115 -19.16 13.96 -1.85
N GLY A 116 -18.28 12.98 -1.59
CA GLY A 116 -17.29 12.54 -2.57
C GLY A 116 -16.17 11.71 -1.97
N PRO A 117 -15.36 11.02 -2.79
CA PRO A 117 -14.21 10.27 -2.31
C PRO A 117 -13.09 11.21 -1.83
N LEU A 118 -12.29 10.75 -0.87
CA LEU A 118 -11.07 11.42 -0.45
C LEU A 118 -9.85 10.59 -0.86
N ALA A 119 -9.04 11.11 -1.79
CA ALA A 119 -7.83 10.44 -2.24
C ALA A 119 -6.79 10.33 -1.11
N GLY A 120 -6.16 9.16 -0.97
CA GLY A 120 -5.14 8.90 0.04
C GLY A 120 -5.64 8.89 1.49
N PHE A 121 -6.93 8.67 1.73
CA PHE A 121 -7.51 8.66 3.08
C PHE A 121 -6.83 7.68 4.05
N GLU A 122 -6.12 6.68 3.55
CA GLU A 122 -5.27 5.76 4.32
C GLU A 122 -4.14 6.46 5.09
N MET A 123 -3.82 7.71 4.73
CA MET A 123 -2.97 8.62 5.50
C MET A 123 -3.50 8.85 6.94
N LEU A 124 -4.81 8.74 7.14
CA LEU A 124 -5.45 8.94 8.44
C LEU A 124 -5.57 7.66 9.26
N LYS A 125 -5.22 6.49 8.69
CA LYS A 125 -5.33 5.21 9.38
C LYS A 125 -4.38 5.16 10.57
N PRO A 126 -4.88 4.92 11.81
CA PRO A 126 -4.05 4.86 13.00
C PRO A 126 -3.30 3.53 13.11
N ASN A 127 -2.21 3.51 13.88
CA ASN A 127 -1.45 2.32 14.27
C ASN A 127 -0.97 1.44 13.10
N VAL A 128 -0.62 2.05 11.97
CA VAL A 128 -0.09 1.32 10.81
C VAL A 128 1.40 1.11 10.96
N VAL A 129 1.85 -0.10 10.63
CA VAL A 129 3.27 -0.42 10.54
C VAL A 129 3.91 0.43 9.43
N PRO A 130 4.99 1.19 9.71
CA PRO A 130 5.63 2.05 8.72
C PRO A 130 5.99 1.31 7.44
N ILE A 131 5.76 1.96 6.29
CA ILE A 131 6.10 1.43 4.97
C ILE A 131 7.62 1.25 4.86
N ALA A 132 8.40 2.21 5.38
CA ALA A 132 9.87 2.15 5.38
C ALA A 132 10.39 0.88 6.06
N GLU A 133 9.79 0.50 7.21
CA GLU A 133 10.17 -0.70 7.94
C GLU A 133 9.84 -1.99 7.16
N ARG A 134 8.69 -2.01 6.47
CA ARG A 134 8.28 -3.13 5.61
C ARG A 134 9.20 -3.27 4.40
N VAL A 135 9.57 -2.16 3.77
CA VAL A 135 10.53 -2.14 2.65
C VAL A 135 11.90 -2.64 3.10
N GLU A 136 12.40 -2.14 4.23
CA GLU A 136 13.73 -2.50 4.75
C GLU A 136 13.82 -3.99 5.12
N ARG A 137 12.73 -4.59 5.62
CA ARG A 137 12.64 -6.05 5.87
C ARG A 137 12.86 -6.89 4.61
N PHE A 138 12.47 -6.41 3.43
CA PHE A 138 12.75 -7.08 2.16
C PHE A 138 14.12 -6.69 1.61
N ALA A 139 14.47 -5.40 1.67
CA ALA A 139 15.74 -4.87 1.16
C ALA A 139 16.95 -5.52 1.83
N SER A 140 16.91 -5.71 3.16
CA SER A 140 17.97 -6.40 3.91
C SER A 140 18.28 -7.80 3.38
N ARG A 141 17.28 -8.54 2.86
CA ARG A 141 17.46 -9.86 2.25
C ARG A 141 18.06 -9.80 0.84
N LEU A 142 17.86 -8.69 0.13
CA LEU A 142 18.47 -8.45 -1.17
C LEU A 142 19.93 -8.00 -1.03
N ARG A 143 20.27 -7.28 0.05
CA ARG A 143 21.65 -6.83 0.31
C ARG A 143 22.61 -7.97 0.67
N THR A 144 22.11 -9.16 1.03
CA THR A 144 22.97 -10.32 1.32
C THR A 144 23.54 -10.98 0.07
N PHE A 145 23.09 -10.60 -1.12
CA PHE A 145 23.58 -11.21 -2.36
C PHE A 145 24.97 -10.70 -2.73
N ASN A 146 25.84 -11.63 -3.11
CA ASN A 146 27.05 -11.30 -3.83
C ASN A 146 26.73 -11.21 -5.32
N PHE A 147 26.93 -10.04 -5.92
CA PHE A 147 26.63 -9.82 -7.34
C PHE A 147 27.77 -10.28 -8.27
N GLY A 148 28.98 -10.47 -7.73
CA GLY A 148 30.16 -10.90 -8.48
C GLY A 148 30.46 -10.03 -9.71
N GLU A 149 31.26 -10.57 -10.63
CA GLU A 149 31.48 -9.98 -11.96
C GLU A 149 30.43 -10.47 -12.98
N SER A 150 29.90 -11.68 -12.79
CA SER A 150 28.91 -12.32 -13.66
C SER A 150 27.85 -13.05 -12.85
N SER A 151 26.57 -12.76 -13.14
CA SER A 151 25.44 -13.48 -12.52
C SER A 151 25.44 -14.97 -12.84
N ALA A 152 25.97 -15.38 -14.00
CA ALA A 152 26.07 -16.80 -14.35
C ALA A 152 27.06 -17.53 -13.43
N ASP A 153 28.21 -16.93 -13.16
CA ASP A 153 29.23 -17.52 -12.28
C ASP A 153 28.75 -17.58 -10.83
N VAL A 154 28.02 -16.56 -10.38
CA VAL A 154 27.41 -16.54 -9.05
C VAL A 154 26.39 -17.68 -8.92
N VAL A 155 25.47 -17.81 -9.87
CA VAL A 155 24.42 -18.86 -9.83
C VAL A 155 25.03 -20.25 -9.95
N ALA A 156 26.07 -20.45 -10.77
CA ALA A 156 26.74 -21.74 -10.93
C ALA A 156 27.47 -22.20 -9.65
N ARG A 157 27.89 -21.27 -8.78
CA ARG A 157 28.53 -21.56 -7.49
C ARG A 157 27.53 -21.84 -6.37
N MET A 158 26.26 -21.49 -6.55
CA MET A 158 25.23 -21.69 -5.54
C MET A 158 24.80 -23.16 -5.47
N ASP A 159 24.73 -23.70 -4.26
CA ASP A 159 24.08 -25.00 -4.06
C ASP A 159 22.56 -24.92 -4.29
N ARG A 160 21.88 -26.07 -4.24
CA ARG A 160 20.43 -26.15 -4.43
C ARG A 160 19.64 -25.30 -3.42
N GLN A 161 20.06 -25.31 -2.17
CA GLN A 161 19.39 -24.60 -1.08
C GLN A 161 19.60 -23.08 -1.22
N GLU A 162 20.81 -22.66 -1.58
CA GLU A 162 21.17 -21.28 -1.89
C GLU A 162 20.37 -20.75 -3.07
N ARG A 163 20.30 -21.49 -4.20
CA ARG A 163 19.48 -21.11 -5.36
C ARG A 163 18.01 -20.92 -4.98
N THR A 164 17.45 -21.82 -4.18
CA THR A 164 16.06 -21.75 -3.73
C THR A 164 15.81 -20.53 -2.82
N ARG A 165 16.69 -20.27 -1.86
CA ARG A 165 16.62 -19.10 -0.98
C ARG A 165 16.78 -17.81 -1.78
N ALA A 166 17.70 -17.79 -2.73
CA ALA A 166 17.98 -16.66 -3.59
C ALA A 166 16.74 -16.30 -4.44
N ALA A 167 16.16 -17.30 -5.10
CA ALA A 167 14.97 -17.12 -5.93
C ALA A 167 13.79 -16.60 -5.10
N LYS A 168 13.62 -17.11 -3.87
CA LYS A 168 12.58 -16.64 -2.94
C LYS A 168 12.77 -15.18 -2.53
N ASN A 169 14.00 -14.79 -2.20
CA ASN A 169 14.30 -13.41 -1.79
C ASN A 169 14.17 -12.42 -2.95
N ILE A 170 14.67 -12.74 -4.14
CA ILE A 170 14.48 -11.89 -5.35
C ILE A 170 12.99 -11.82 -5.72
N GLY A 171 12.26 -12.90 -5.49
CA GLY A 171 10.81 -12.97 -5.66
C GLY A 171 10.00 -12.01 -4.79
N THR A 172 10.60 -11.32 -3.81
CA THR A 172 9.91 -10.29 -3.00
C THR A 172 10.00 -8.89 -3.60
N ILE A 173 10.74 -8.66 -4.68
CA ILE A 173 10.82 -7.34 -5.32
C ILE A 173 9.44 -6.82 -5.76
N PRO A 174 8.52 -7.64 -6.30
CA PRO A 174 7.13 -7.25 -6.52
C PRO A 174 6.42 -6.74 -5.27
N ASP A 175 6.66 -7.34 -4.10
CA ASP A 175 6.06 -6.89 -2.84
C ASP A 175 6.60 -5.50 -2.44
N ILE A 176 7.88 -5.22 -2.73
CA ILE A 176 8.46 -3.87 -2.55
C ILE A 176 7.79 -2.86 -3.50
N ASN A 177 7.51 -3.25 -4.74
CA ASN A 177 6.79 -2.39 -5.69
C ASN A 177 5.39 -2.04 -5.19
N GLU A 178 4.68 -3.02 -4.63
CA GLU A 178 3.36 -2.81 -4.01
C GLU A 178 3.45 -1.84 -2.82
N LEU A 179 4.50 -1.93 -1.99
CA LEU A 179 4.73 -0.99 -0.90
C LEU A 179 5.01 0.45 -1.39
N ILE A 180 5.77 0.59 -2.48
CA ILE A 180 6.02 1.90 -3.09
C ILE A 180 4.72 2.47 -3.68
N SER A 181 3.90 1.64 -4.33
CA SER A 181 2.57 2.04 -4.78
C SER A 181 1.63 2.41 -3.63
N GLU A 182 1.68 1.69 -2.50
CA GLU A 182 0.97 2.06 -1.28
C GLU A 182 1.39 3.44 -0.79
N ALA A 183 2.69 3.73 -0.75
CA ALA A 183 3.21 5.05 -0.39
C ALA A 183 2.72 6.14 -1.36
N GLU A 184 2.64 5.84 -2.66
CA GLU A 184 2.08 6.75 -3.66
C GLU A 184 0.61 7.05 -3.44
N THR A 185 -0.20 6.04 -3.10
CA THR A 185 -1.61 6.22 -2.78
C THR A 185 -1.78 7.05 -1.51
N VAL A 186 -1.06 6.70 -0.44
CA VAL A 186 -1.16 7.41 0.85
C VAL A 186 -0.83 8.90 0.70
N ARG A 187 0.25 9.25 -0.01
CA ARG A 187 0.66 10.65 -0.16
C ARG A 187 -0.34 11.52 -0.95
N GLN A 188 -1.26 10.93 -1.71
CA GLN A 188 -2.29 11.69 -2.45
C GLN A 188 -3.21 12.51 -1.55
N MET A 189 -3.27 12.20 -0.25
CA MET A 189 -3.99 12.98 0.75
C MET A 189 -3.58 14.46 0.78
N LEU A 190 -2.31 14.75 0.48
CA LEU A 190 -1.79 16.12 0.43
C LEU A 190 -1.76 16.69 -0.99
N SER A 191 -2.46 16.06 -1.94
CA SER A 191 -2.67 16.63 -3.27
C SER A 191 -3.60 17.84 -3.22
N PRO A 192 -3.48 18.82 -4.14
CA PRO A 192 -4.39 19.96 -4.19
C PRO A 192 -5.88 19.55 -4.26
N LEU A 193 -6.17 18.45 -4.96
CA LEU A 193 -7.53 17.92 -5.06
C LEU A 193 -8.05 17.42 -3.70
N ALA A 194 -7.29 16.58 -2.99
CA ALA A 194 -7.70 16.05 -1.69
C ALA A 194 -7.85 17.15 -0.63
N LEU A 195 -6.90 18.11 -0.60
CA LEU A 195 -6.99 19.28 0.28
C LEU A 195 -8.21 20.15 -0.05
N GLY A 196 -8.50 20.36 -1.33
CA GLY A 196 -9.70 21.06 -1.80
C GLY A 196 -10.99 20.35 -1.39
N SER A 197 -11.06 19.03 -1.57
CA SER A 197 -12.20 18.20 -1.17
C SER A 197 -12.47 18.27 0.33
N LEU A 198 -11.43 18.22 1.18
CA LEU A 198 -11.59 18.36 2.63
C LEU A 198 -12.10 19.74 3.03
N ASN A 199 -11.49 20.81 2.51
CA ASN A 199 -11.93 22.17 2.80
C ASN A 199 -13.37 22.43 2.32
N GLY A 200 -13.72 21.88 1.16
CA GLY A 200 -15.07 21.97 0.60
C GLY A 200 -16.08 21.23 1.47
N TRP A 201 -15.77 19.98 1.83
CA TRP A 201 -16.59 19.17 2.72
C TRP A 201 -16.79 19.84 4.08
N GLY A 202 -15.73 20.34 4.72
CA GLY A 202 -15.83 21.02 6.02
C GLY A 202 -16.64 22.33 6.00
N ARG A 203 -16.98 22.85 4.82
CA ARG A 203 -17.84 24.03 4.63
C ARG A 203 -19.26 23.66 4.19
N THR A 204 -19.52 22.40 3.84
CA THR A 204 -20.84 21.93 3.42
C THR A 204 -21.80 21.97 4.63
N PRO A 205 -23.00 22.55 4.49
CA PRO A 205 -24.04 22.46 5.52
C PRO A 205 -24.31 20.99 5.87
N GLY A 206 -24.32 20.66 7.16
CA GLY A 206 -24.47 19.28 7.63
C GLY A 206 -23.18 18.48 7.70
N ALA A 207 -22.03 19.05 7.35
CA ALA A 207 -20.74 18.39 7.62
C ALA A 207 -20.55 18.21 9.14
N PRO A 208 -20.14 17.01 9.60
CA PRO A 208 -20.04 16.71 11.03
C PRO A 208 -18.91 17.46 11.73
N ALA A 209 -17.95 18.00 10.97
CA ALA A 209 -16.86 18.81 11.49
C ALA A 209 -16.45 19.89 10.50
N LYS A 210 -15.95 21.00 11.04
CA LYS A 210 -15.24 22.01 10.26
C LYS A 210 -13.78 21.60 10.15
N ILE A 211 -13.19 21.80 8.99
CA ILE A 211 -11.78 21.57 8.76
C ILE A 211 -11.23 22.64 7.84
N TYR A 212 -10.08 23.16 8.22
CA TYR A 212 -9.19 23.93 7.38
C TYR A 212 -7.88 23.18 7.24
N ILE A 213 -7.47 22.94 6.00
CA ILE A 213 -6.20 22.29 5.69
C ILE A 213 -5.54 22.96 4.49
N SER A 214 -4.27 23.34 4.59
CA SER A 214 -3.55 23.99 3.49
C SER A 214 -2.05 23.75 3.57
N LEU A 215 -1.39 23.74 2.42
CA LEU A 215 0.08 23.74 2.35
C LEU A 215 0.58 25.19 2.20
N SER A 216 1.74 25.48 2.79
CA SER A 216 2.50 26.69 2.46
C SER A 216 2.96 26.67 1.00
N ASP A 217 3.24 27.84 0.44
CA ASP A 217 3.69 27.98 -0.97
C ASP A 217 4.97 27.19 -1.26
N ASP A 218 5.89 27.14 -0.30
CA ASP A 218 7.14 26.37 -0.34
C ASP A 218 6.97 24.88 0.01
N ARG A 219 5.75 24.46 0.38
CA ARG A 219 5.36 23.11 0.81
C ARG A 219 6.14 22.56 2.01
N THR A 220 6.73 23.43 2.82
CA THR A 220 7.45 23.00 4.04
C THR A 220 6.54 22.95 5.26
N GLN A 221 5.31 23.44 5.16
CA GLN A 221 4.33 23.47 6.24
C GLN A 221 2.94 23.04 5.74
N LEU A 222 2.27 22.24 6.55
CA LEU A 222 0.85 21.92 6.43
C LEU A 222 0.11 22.57 7.61
N PHE A 223 -0.79 23.48 7.33
CA PHE A 223 -1.67 24.08 8.31
C PHE A 223 -2.91 23.22 8.47
N LEU A 224 -3.27 22.91 9.71
CA LEU A 224 -4.45 22.11 10.06
C LEU A 224 -5.19 22.76 11.25
N GLY A 225 -6.49 22.98 11.11
CA GLY A 225 -7.36 23.61 12.12
C GLY A 225 -8.84 23.39 11.82
N ASN A 226 -9.72 23.96 12.63
CA ASN A 226 -11.15 24.06 12.29
C ASN A 226 -11.41 25.24 11.35
N THR A 227 -10.61 26.30 11.48
CA THR A 227 -10.64 27.52 10.68
C THR A 227 -9.21 27.91 10.26
N LYS A 228 -9.07 29.02 9.53
CA LYS A 228 -7.74 29.50 9.14
C LYS A 228 -6.97 30.08 10.32
N GLU A 229 -7.70 30.66 11.28
CA GLU A 229 -7.16 31.40 12.43
C GLU A 229 -6.63 30.48 13.53
N ASP A 230 -7.23 29.29 13.70
CA ASP A 230 -6.79 28.30 14.69
C ASP A 230 -5.81 27.26 14.11
N ALA A 231 -5.50 27.37 12.80
CA ALA A 231 -4.69 26.41 12.09
C ALA A 231 -3.26 26.36 12.60
N ARG A 232 -2.80 25.17 12.97
CA ARG A 232 -1.44 24.93 13.46
C ARG A 232 -0.58 24.35 12.35
N ALA A 233 0.63 24.86 12.23
CA ALA A 233 1.60 24.36 11.26
C ALA A 233 2.18 23.01 11.70
N VAL A 234 2.21 22.08 10.76
CA VAL A 234 2.97 20.83 10.81
C VAL A 234 4.08 20.96 9.78
N ARG A 235 5.33 20.88 10.23
CA ARG A 235 6.47 20.87 9.30
C ARG A 235 6.41 19.62 8.42
N ILE A 236 6.67 19.77 7.14
CA ILE A 236 6.82 18.70 6.14
C ILE A 236 8.16 18.90 5.44
N ASN A 237 8.93 17.82 5.26
CA ASN A 237 10.13 17.86 4.44
C ASN A 237 9.74 17.82 2.95
N ILE A 238 10.38 18.64 2.12
CA ILE A 238 10.15 18.69 0.67
C ILE A 238 10.30 17.31 0.00
N ALA A 239 11.10 16.41 0.59
CA ALA A 239 11.24 15.03 0.16
C ALA A 239 9.90 14.29 0.00
N PHE A 240 8.89 14.62 0.81
CA PHE A 240 7.52 14.07 0.70
C PHE A 240 6.94 14.21 -0.72
N PHE A 241 7.24 15.34 -1.37
CA PHE A 241 6.69 15.71 -2.67
C PHE A 241 7.57 15.28 -3.85
N ASN A 242 8.74 14.68 -3.59
CA ASN A 242 9.61 14.20 -4.64
C ASN A 242 8.99 13.00 -5.38
N ASN A 243 9.35 12.83 -6.65
CA ASN A 243 8.95 11.66 -7.40
C ASN A 243 9.67 10.43 -6.87
N MET A 244 8.93 9.36 -6.60
CA MET A 244 9.54 8.08 -6.28
C MET A 244 10.08 7.43 -7.55
N ARG A 245 11.29 6.88 -7.45
CA ARG A 245 11.91 6.11 -8.52
C ARG A 245 11.15 4.81 -8.72
N ARG A 246 10.88 4.48 -9.98
CA ARG A 246 10.31 3.20 -10.36
C ARG A 246 11.34 2.09 -10.14
N MET A 247 10.86 0.99 -9.61
CA MET A 247 11.62 -0.25 -9.46
C MET A 247 11.64 -1.03 -10.79
N PRO A 248 12.65 -1.89 -11.00
CA PRO A 248 12.65 -2.78 -12.16
C PRO A 248 11.47 -3.75 -12.14
N ALA A 249 10.94 -4.06 -13.33
CA ALA A 249 9.80 -4.95 -13.51
C ALA A 249 10.26 -6.42 -13.44
N ILE A 250 10.41 -6.93 -12.21
CA ILE A 250 10.74 -8.35 -11.97
C ILE A 250 9.45 -9.13 -11.77
N SER A 251 9.23 -10.18 -12.55
CA SER A 251 8.06 -11.05 -12.35
C SER A 251 8.21 -11.85 -11.04
N ARG A 252 7.07 -12.13 -10.38
CA ARG A 252 7.02 -13.13 -9.31
C ARG A 252 7.47 -14.48 -9.88
N LEU A 253 8.18 -15.26 -9.07
CA LEU A 253 8.43 -16.66 -9.40
C LEU A 253 7.06 -17.36 -9.46
N THR A 254 6.59 -17.71 -10.65
CA THR A 254 5.28 -18.33 -10.83
C THR A 254 5.29 -19.67 -10.10
N ARG A 255 4.56 -19.77 -8.97
CA ARG A 255 4.15 -21.06 -8.41
C ARG A 255 3.08 -21.61 -9.34
N GLN A 256 3.47 -22.35 -10.38
CA GLN A 256 2.52 -23.23 -11.02
C GLN A 256 2.45 -24.52 -10.20
N PHE A 257 1.22 -24.83 -9.76
CA PHE A 257 0.75 -26.03 -9.06
C PHE A 257 0.99 -26.06 -7.54
N GLU A 258 0.01 -25.51 -6.80
CA GLU A 258 -0.55 -26.16 -5.60
C GLU A 258 -1.67 -27.10 -6.05
#